data_AF-A0A952SQX4-F1
#
_entry.id   AF-A0A952SQX4-F1
#
_cell.length_a   1.000
_cell.length_b   1.000
_cell.length_c   1.000
_cell.angle_alpha   90.00
_cell.angle_beta   90.00
_cell.angle_gamma   90.00
#
_symmetry.space_group_name_H-M   'P 1'
#
loop_
_entity.id
_entity.type
_entity.pdbx_description
1 polymer ?
#
loop_
_entity_poly.entity_id
_entity_poly.type
_entity_poly.pdbx_seq_one_letter_code
_entity_poly.pdbx_strand_id
1 'polypeptide(L)'
;MFAAGWSGALILAGMWVILEAATRWPILYVPLVAGGTSLLSAGNVVFLAGVADRLFPNARLAIVEWLEIISCLMFLLSFLVCLVMLAFA
;
A
#
# COMPACT_ATOMS: atom_id res chain seq x y z
N MET A 1 -0.19 18.98 -2.65
CA MET A 1 1.24 18.84 -3.02
C MET A 1 1.90 17.79 -2.14
N PHE A 2 1.91 17.97 -0.82
CA PHE A 2 2.47 16.99 0.13
C PHE A 2 1.85 15.58 0.02
N ALA A 3 0.52 15.45 -0.06
CA ALA A 3 -0.14 14.14 -0.16
C ALA A 3 0.30 13.30 -1.38
N ALA A 4 0.53 13.94 -2.53
CA ALA A 4 1.00 13.26 -3.73
C ALA A 4 2.45 12.75 -3.56
N GLY A 5 3.31 13.54 -2.91
CA GLY A 5 4.68 13.11 -2.60
C GLY A 5 4.71 11.91 -1.65
N TRP A 6 3.89 11.93 -0.61
CA TRP A 6 3.76 10.80 0.33
C TRP A 6 3.22 9.54 -0.33
N SER A 7 2.17 9.66 -1.15
CA SER A 7 1.63 8.54 -1.92
C SER A 7 2.69 7.92 -2.84
N GLY A 8 3.40 8.74 -3.61
CA GLY A 8 4.48 8.27 -4.49
C GLY A 8 5.62 7.60 -3.72
N ALA A 9 6.04 8.18 -2.59
CA ALA A 9 7.08 7.60 -1.74
C ALA A 9 6.68 6.24 -1.16
N LEU A 10 5.44 6.09 -0.68
CA LEU A 10 4.91 4.83 -0.16
C LEU A 10 4.83 3.76 -1.23
N ILE A 11 4.40 4.12 -2.44
CA ILE A 11 4.34 3.20 -3.58
C ILE A 11 5.74 2.74 -3.96
N LEU A 12 6.68 3.66 -4.17
CA LEU A 12 8.06 3.34 -4.53
C LEU A 12 8.76 2.50 -3.45
N ALA A 13 8.57 2.85 -2.18
CA ALA A 13 9.10 2.08 -1.06
C ALA A 13 8.50 0.67 -1.04
N GLY A 14 7.19 0.52 -1.22
CA GLY A 14 6.53 -0.78 -1.30
C GLY A 14 7.05 -1.64 -2.45
N MET A 15 7.22 -1.07 -3.64
CA MET A 15 7.80 -1.77 -4.79
C MET A 15 9.23 -2.22 -4.52
N TRP A 16 10.06 -1.34 -3.95
CA TRP A 16 11.44 -1.67 -3.59
C TRP A 16 11.51 -2.82 -2.58
N VAL A 17 10.63 -2.80 -1.56
CA VAL A 17 10.56 -3.88 -0.56
C VAL A 17 10.20 -5.22 -1.21
N ILE A 18 9.21 -5.24 -2.10
CA ILE A 18 8.76 -6.48 -2.77
C ILE A 18 9.81 -7.01 -3.75
N LEU A 19 10.37 -6.14 -4.59
CA LEU A 19 11.21 -6.57 -5.71
C LEU A 19 12.66 -6.82 -5.26
N GLU A 20 13.15 -6.04 -4.30
CA GLU A 20 14.59 -6.01 -3.98
C GLU A 20 14.91 -6.43 -2.55
N ALA A 21 14.14 -5.98 -1.55
CA ALA A 21 14.40 -6.41 -0.17
C ALA A 21 14.03 -7.89 0.03
N ALA A 22 12.87 -8.32 -0.48
CA ALA A 22 12.43 -9.71 -0.35
C ALA A 22 13.37 -10.70 -1.05
N THR A 23 13.96 -10.31 -2.20
CA THR A 23 14.93 -11.15 -2.92
C THR A 23 16.29 -11.20 -2.24
N ARG A 24 16.71 -10.13 -1.57
CA ARG A 24 17.96 -10.09 -0.80
C ARG A 24 17.89 -10.90 0.50
N TRP A 25 16.75 -10.91 1.19
CA TRP A 25 16.58 -11.60 2.48
C TRP A 25 15.46 -12.66 2.42
N PRO A 26 15.74 -13.85 1.86
CA PRO A 26 14.72 -14.87 1.61
C PRO A 26 14.09 -15.45 2.89
N ILE A 27 14.80 -15.43 4.01
CA ILE A 27 14.28 -15.84 5.32
C ILE A 27 13.10 -14.96 5.76
N LEU A 28 13.12 -13.68 5.37
CA LEU A 28 12.08 -12.69 5.68
C LEU A 28 11.17 -12.44 4.47
N TYR A 29 11.18 -13.31 3.46
CA TYR A 29 10.44 -13.09 2.21
C TYR A 29 8.96 -12.81 2.45
N VAL A 30 8.29 -13.64 3.24
CA VAL A 30 6.86 -13.52 3.54
C VAL A 30 6.52 -12.20 4.26
N PRO A 31 7.17 -11.84 5.39
CA PRO A 31 6.90 -10.57 6.05
C PRO A 31 7.31 -9.35 5.20
N LEU A 32 8.37 -9.45 4.37
CA LEU A 32 8.76 -8.36 3.47
C LEU A 32 7.73 -8.17 2.35
N VAL A 33 7.23 -9.24 1.73
CA VAL A 33 6.17 -9.12 0.72
C VAL A 33 4.90 -8.54 1.34
N ALA A 34 4.49 -9.01 2.52
CA ALA A 34 3.32 -8.48 3.22
C ALA A 34 3.51 -7.00 3.64
N GLY A 35 4.69 -6.64 4.14
CA GLY A 35 5.04 -5.26 4.45
C GLY A 35 5.03 -4.37 3.21
N GLY A 36 5.60 -4.84 2.10
CA GLY A 36 5.61 -4.11 0.83
C GLY A 36 4.21 -3.92 0.23
N THR A 37 3.34 -4.93 0.29
CA THR A 37 1.94 -4.80 -0.17
C THR A 37 1.13 -3.86 0.73
N SER A 38 1.42 -3.81 2.03
CA SER A 38 0.84 -2.81 2.93
C SER A 38 1.27 -1.39 2.56
N LEU A 39 2.55 -1.17 2.23
CA LEU A 39 3.03 0.15 1.79
C LEU A 39 2.40 0.59 0.46
N LEU A 40 2.25 -0.33 -0.50
CA LEU A 40 1.57 -0.07 -1.77
C LEU A 40 0.11 0.34 -1.57
N SER A 41 -0.63 -0.41 -0.76
CA SER A 41 -2.04 -0.14 -0.49
C SER A 41 -2.23 1.15 0.31
N ALA A 42 -1.38 1.44 1.29
CA ALA A 42 -1.37 2.72 1.99
C ALA A 42 -1.12 3.90 1.04
N GLY A 43 -0.16 3.77 0.10
CA GLY A 43 0.09 4.78 -0.92
C GLY A 43 -1.10 5.03 -1.83
N ASN A 44 -1.86 3.99 -2.18
CA ASN A 44 -3.10 4.10 -2.96
C ASN A 44 -4.23 4.78 -2.16
N VAL A 45 -4.38 4.49 -0.86
CA VAL A 45 -5.37 5.19 -0.02
C VAL A 45 -5.05 6.68 0.07
N VAL A 46 -3.78 7.04 0.31
CA VAL A 46 -3.35 8.45 0.34
C VAL A 46 -3.56 9.13 -1.02
N PHE A 47 -3.37 8.40 -2.12
CA PHE A 47 -3.67 8.89 -3.46
C PHE A 47 -5.16 9.17 -3.63
N LEU A 48 -6.02 8.21 -3.29
CA LEU A 48 -7.47 8.33 -3.43
C LEU A 48 -8.02 9.49 -2.58
N ALA A 49 -7.63 9.55 -1.31
CA ALA A 49 -8.11 10.58 -0.38
C ALA A 49 -7.53 11.99 -0.65
N GLY A 50 -6.28 12.08 -1.14
CA GLY A 50 -5.56 13.35 -1.21
C GLY A 50 -5.40 13.93 -2.63
N VAL A 51 -5.52 13.10 -3.66
CA VAL A 51 -5.12 13.44 -5.04
C VAL A 51 -6.21 13.10 -6.04
N ALA A 52 -6.93 11.98 -5.89
CA ALA A 52 -7.87 11.51 -6.90
C ALA A 52 -9.01 12.50 -7.14
N ASP A 53 -9.58 13.12 -6.10
CA ASP A 53 -10.63 14.14 -6.25
C ASP A 53 -10.20 15.34 -7.09
N ARG A 54 -8.90 15.68 -7.08
CA ARG A 54 -8.36 16.81 -7.85
C ARG A 54 -8.05 16.44 -9.29
N LEU A 55 -7.65 15.19 -9.53
CA LEU A 55 -7.25 14.69 -10.85
C LEU A 55 -8.43 14.17 -11.66
N PHE A 56 -9.46 13.65 -10.98
CA PHE A 56 -10.63 13.05 -11.62
C PHE A 56 -11.95 13.59 -11.03
N PRO A 57 -12.25 14.89 -11.22
CA PRO A 57 -13.44 15.52 -10.63
C PRO A 57 -14.77 14.94 -11.13
N ASN A 58 -14.77 14.23 -12.28
CA ASN A 58 -15.96 13.60 -12.86
C ASN A 58 -15.96 12.07 -12.69
N ALA A 59 -15.10 11.51 -11.84
CA ALA A 59 -15.11 10.08 -11.57
C ALA A 59 -16.43 9.68 -10.91
N ARG A 60 -16.91 8.46 -11.22
CA ARG A 60 -18.06 7.89 -10.51
C ARG A 60 -17.67 7.65 -9.05
N LEU A 61 -18.32 8.36 -8.13
CA LEU A 61 -18.10 8.25 -6.68
C LEU A 61 -18.09 6.80 -6.20
N ALA A 62 -19.04 5.98 -6.66
CA ALA A 62 -19.09 4.57 -6.30
C ALA A 62 -17.79 3.80 -6.64
N ILE A 63 -17.15 4.09 -7.77
CA ILE A 63 -15.91 3.41 -8.16
C ILE A 63 -14.75 3.82 -7.25
N VAL A 64 -14.67 5.10 -6.91
CA VAL A 64 -13.64 5.65 -6.01
C VAL A 64 -13.81 5.07 -4.60
N GLU A 65 -15.04 5.04 -4.08
CA GLU A 65 -15.35 4.42 -2.79
C GLU A 65 -15.00 2.93 -2.76
N TRP A 66 -15.37 2.17 -3.80
CA TRP A 66 -14.99 0.76 -3.90
C TRP A 66 -13.47 0.56 -3.92
N LEU A 67 -12.74 1.38 -4.66
CA LEU A 67 -11.28 1.34 -4.71
C LEU A 67 -10.65 1.67 -3.36
N GLU A 68 -11.20 2.63 -2.63
CA GLU A 68 -10.75 3.00 -1.30
C GLU A 68 -10.98 1.86 -0.31
N ILE A 69 -12.18 1.26 -0.31
CA ILE A 69 -12.51 0.10 0.54
C ILE A 69 -11.57 -1.07 0.25
N ILE A 70 -11.36 -1.42 -1.02
CA ILE A 70 -10.47 -2.52 -1.42
C ILE A 70 -9.03 -2.22 -0.98
N SER A 71 -8.56 -0.98 -1.17
CA SER A 71 -7.20 -0.58 -0.78
C SER A 71 -7.01 -0.62 0.74
N CYS A 72 -8.01 -0.16 1.51
CA CYS A 72 -8.02 -0.24 2.96
C CYS A 72 -8.03 -1.70 3.46
N LEU A 73 -8.85 -2.57 2.86
CA LEU A 73 -8.87 -3.99 3.22
C LEU A 73 -7.54 -4.66 2.91
N MET A 74 -6.96 -4.40 1.73
CA MET A 74 -5.64 -4.92 1.36
C MET A 74 -4.55 -4.43 2.30
N PHE A 75 -4.61 -3.17 2.74
CA PHE A 75 -3.70 -2.61 3.74
C PHE A 75 -3.80 -3.35 5.07
N LEU A 76 -5.01 -3.46 5.63
CA LEU A 76 -5.24 -4.10 6.93
C LEU A 76 -4.85 -5.58 6.92
N LEU A 77 -5.21 -6.31 5.88
CA LEU A 77 -4.86 -7.73 5.74
C LEU A 77 -3.35 -7.92 5.63
N SER A 78 -2.69 -7.16 4.76
CA SER A 78 -1.24 -7.26 4.55
C SER A 78 -0.46 -6.86 5.81
N PHE A 79 -0.92 -5.80 6.49
CA PHE A 79 -0.32 -5.33 7.74
C PHE A 79 -0.49 -6.35 8.87
N LEU A 80 -1.68 -6.96 9.00
CA LEU A 80 -1.94 -7.99 10.00
C LEU A 80 -1.10 -9.25 9.74
N VAL A 81 -0.98 -9.69 8.48
CA VAL A 81 -0.09 -10.80 8.11
C VAL A 81 1.36 -10.48 8.47
N CYS A 82 1.82 -9.26 8.18
CA CYS A 82 3.17 -8.82 8.54
C CYS A 82 3.40 -8.86 10.07
N LEU A 83 2.47 -8.32 10.86
CA LEU A 83 2.56 -8.34 12.33
C LEU A 83 2.54 -9.77 12.90
N VAL A 84 1.65 -10.63 12.40
CA VAL A 84 1.59 -12.03 12.83
C VAL A 84 2.91 -12.72 12.51
N MET A 85 3.43 -12.58 11.30
CA MET A 85 4.69 -13.22 10.92
C MET A 85 5.87 -12.69 11.73
N LEU A 86 5.92 -11.39 12.05
CA LEU A 86 6.93 -10.80 12.93
C LEU A 86 6.79 -11.24 14.39
N ALA A 87 5.58 -11.50 14.88
CA ALA A 87 5.34 -11.97 16.24
C ALA A 87 5.79 -13.43 16.45
N PHE A 88 5.87 -14.22 15.37
CA PHE A 88 6.24 -15.64 15.40
C PHE A 88 7.61 -15.94 14.75
N ALA A 89 8.33 -14.92 14.28
CA ALA A 89 9.69 -15.02 13.70
C ALA A 89 10.77 -14.79 14.77
#